data_AF-A0A378IF77-F1
#
_entry.id   AF-A0A378IF77-F1
#
_cell.length_a   1.000
_cell.length_b   1.000
_cell.length_c   1.000
_cell.angle_alpha   90.00
_cell.angle_beta   90.00
_cell.angle_gamma   90.00
#
_symmetry.space_group_name_H-M   'P 1'
#
loop_
_entity.id
_entity.type
_entity.pdbx_description
1 polymer ?
#
loop_
_entity_poly.entity_id
_entity_poly.type
_entity_poly.pdbx_seq_one_letter_code
_entity_poly.pdbx_strand_id
1 'polypeptide(L)'
;MRKSDIQKLINSYDGKDPESTFFQKGFRKKMFGLRTKGMNELNSFLNSAEMQQLKPEDEITGKNLEELLKIMKAREERIFETNRSYENNFNKSTNRVFQELYDLLWKDAVKAHDNGTLESPENTKCLEILFKRESNKNVVKQLEDIKSTATLLEKGRQLFTLGFSMCKERIIELCTRKELQKEVRGTDDRLLEFKLNDQTIFVIRNTDPDAEKLPHEIIPGKLLLGNQEKGLQLLHEGSKAGSKTCSFTLAHFYADIKDEANPLPNVSSPDPDKAIHYLQLAAQQGSTTADVLLGEEYFGSIKLSPNKSPSI
;
A
#
# COMPACT_ATOMS: atom_id res chain seq x y z
N MET A 1 0.74 22.23 -6.58
CA MET A 1 2.19 22.05 -6.79
C MET A 1 2.70 23.18 -7.65
N ARG A 2 3.74 23.93 -7.26
CA ARG A 2 4.20 25.07 -8.06
C ARG A 2 5.14 24.63 -9.18
N LYS A 3 5.10 25.32 -10.33
CA LYS A 3 6.04 25.10 -11.45
C LYS A 3 7.50 25.19 -11.01
N SER A 4 7.82 26.16 -10.15
CA SER A 4 9.18 26.36 -9.62
C SER A 4 9.69 25.18 -8.80
N ASP A 5 8.82 24.44 -8.12
CA ASP A 5 9.22 23.26 -7.36
C ASP A 5 9.69 22.14 -8.29
N ILE A 6 8.94 21.86 -9.37
CA ILE A 6 9.36 20.90 -10.40
C ILE A 6 10.65 21.36 -11.09
N GLN A 7 10.77 22.64 -11.41
CA GLN A 7 11.98 23.19 -12.03
C GLN A 7 13.20 23.02 -11.11
N LYS A 8 13.06 23.28 -9.81
CA LYS A 8 14.12 23.03 -8.82
C LYS A 8 14.50 21.56 -8.76
N LEU A 9 13.52 20.65 -8.74
CA LEU A 9 13.78 19.21 -8.75
C LEU A 9 14.56 18.79 -9.99
N ILE A 10 14.13 19.24 -11.17
CA ILE A 10 14.84 18.97 -12.42
C ILE A 10 16.25 19.57 -12.41
N ASN A 11 16.43 20.78 -11.88
CA ASN A 11 17.75 21.41 -11.79
C ASN A 11 18.66 20.72 -10.76
N SER A 12 18.08 20.07 -9.75
CA SER A 12 18.81 19.24 -8.78
C SER A 12 19.31 17.92 -9.38
N TYR A 13 18.87 17.57 -10.59
CA TYR A 13 19.41 16.45 -11.34
C TYR A 13 20.81 16.81 -11.84
N ASP A 14 21.82 16.41 -11.06
CA ASP A 14 23.23 16.60 -11.40
C ASP A 14 23.79 15.48 -12.29
N GLY A 15 22.98 14.45 -12.57
CA GLY A 15 23.40 13.25 -13.30
C GLY A 15 24.53 12.48 -12.60
N LYS A 16 24.88 12.83 -11.36
CA LYS A 16 25.90 12.14 -10.57
C LYS A 16 25.21 10.97 -9.88
N ASP A 17 25.76 9.78 -10.10
CA ASP A 17 25.39 8.57 -9.36
C ASP A 17 26.54 8.38 -8.36
N PRO A 18 26.36 8.69 -7.06
CA PRO A 18 27.44 8.75 -6.08
C PRO A 18 28.17 7.40 -5.91
N GLU A 19 27.56 6.30 -6.35
CA GLU A 19 28.11 4.94 -6.25
C GLU A 19 28.68 4.39 -7.57
N SER A 20 28.70 5.14 -8.68
CA SER A 20 29.22 4.62 -9.96
C SER A 20 30.74 4.66 -10.03
N THR A 21 31.43 3.84 -9.24
CA THR A 21 32.88 3.60 -9.39
C THR A 21 33.18 2.60 -10.52
N PHE A 22 32.19 1.87 -11.04
CA PHE A 22 32.37 0.91 -12.13
C PHE A 22 31.27 0.98 -13.20
N PHE A 23 31.71 0.85 -14.46
CA PHE A 23 31.00 0.77 -15.75
C PHE A 23 30.87 2.03 -16.65
N GLN A 24 31.52 1.91 -17.81
CA GLN A 24 31.59 2.80 -18.98
C GLN A 24 30.25 3.39 -19.48
N LYS A 25 29.09 2.85 -19.08
CA LYS A 25 27.77 3.37 -19.46
C LYS A 25 27.38 4.65 -18.72
N GLY A 26 27.80 4.81 -17.46
CA GLY A 26 27.61 6.07 -16.71
C GLY A 26 28.46 7.20 -17.28
N PHE A 27 29.71 6.88 -17.64
CA PHE A 27 30.65 7.82 -18.24
C PHE A 27 30.17 8.36 -19.60
N ARG A 28 29.67 7.51 -20.52
CA ARG A 28 29.10 7.99 -21.78
C ARG A 28 27.86 8.87 -21.58
N LYS A 29 26.95 8.50 -20.68
CA LYS A 29 25.77 9.36 -20.39
C LYS A 29 26.17 10.72 -19.84
N LYS A 30 27.20 10.76 -18.97
CA LYS A 30 27.78 11.98 -18.43
C LYS A 30 28.49 12.83 -19.50
N MET A 31 29.29 12.21 -20.37
CA MET A 31 30.02 12.89 -21.45
C MET A 31 29.10 13.47 -22.53
N PHE A 32 27.97 12.82 -22.81
CA PHE A 32 27.01 13.27 -23.84
C PHE A 32 25.79 13.99 -23.27
N GLY A 33 25.77 14.31 -21.97
CA GLY A 33 24.63 14.99 -21.33
C GLY A 33 23.30 14.23 -21.43
N LEU A 34 23.36 12.91 -21.64
CA LEU A 34 22.18 12.09 -21.89
C LEU A 34 21.41 11.88 -20.59
N ARG A 35 20.33 12.65 -20.42
CA ARG A 35 19.33 12.44 -19.37
C ARG A 35 18.57 11.14 -19.62
N THR A 36 18.02 10.56 -18.55
CA THR A 36 17.13 9.39 -18.66
C THR A 36 15.86 9.77 -19.42
N LYS A 37 15.16 8.80 -20.02
CA LYS A 37 13.90 9.04 -20.76
C LYS A 37 12.88 9.80 -19.90
N GLY A 38 12.71 9.41 -18.64
CA GLY A 38 11.82 10.12 -17.70
C GLY A 38 12.25 11.55 -17.40
N MET A 39 13.56 11.82 -17.28
CA MET A 39 14.04 13.21 -17.12
C MET A 39 13.86 14.02 -18.39
N ASN A 40 14.02 13.43 -19.58
CA ASN A 40 13.74 14.11 -20.85
C ASN A 40 12.26 14.46 -20.97
N GLU A 41 11.37 13.53 -20.66
CA GLU A 41 9.92 13.75 -20.65
C GLU A 41 9.54 14.88 -19.68
N LEU A 42 10.09 14.90 -18.46
CA LEU A 42 9.87 15.98 -17.51
C LEU A 42 10.38 17.35 -18.02
N ASN A 43 11.52 17.40 -18.71
CA ASN A 43 11.98 18.67 -19.32
C ASN A 43 11.09 19.10 -20.47
N SER A 44 10.70 18.16 -21.34
CA SER A 44 9.80 18.44 -22.45
C SER A 44 8.48 18.98 -21.94
N PHE A 45 7.97 18.42 -20.84
CA PHE A 45 6.79 18.94 -20.14
C PHE A 45 7.00 20.38 -19.65
N LEU A 46 8.07 20.67 -18.90
CA LEU A 46 8.32 22.06 -18.44
C LEU A 46 8.55 23.06 -19.59
N ASN A 47 9.05 22.58 -20.72
CA ASN A 47 9.28 23.40 -21.92
C ASN A 47 8.08 23.41 -22.89
N SER A 48 6.95 22.80 -22.55
CA SER A 48 5.74 22.87 -23.37
C SER A 48 5.19 24.30 -23.41
N ALA A 49 4.48 24.66 -24.48
CA ALA A 49 3.94 26.01 -24.65
C ALA A 49 3.00 26.40 -23.50
N GLU A 50 2.21 25.44 -23.02
CA GLU A 50 1.28 25.58 -21.90
C GLU A 50 2.03 25.83 -20.60
N MET A 51 3.09 25.05 -20.33
CA MET A 51 3.89 25.23 -19.13
C MET A 51 4.70 26.52 -19.14
N GLN A 52 5.12 27.01 -20.32
CA GLN A 52 5.82 28.29 -20.45
C GLN A 52 4.91 29.51 -20.18
N GLN A 53 3.59 29.38 -20.35
CA GLN A 53 2.63 30.44 -20.00
C GLN A 53 2.49 30.63 -18.48
N LEU A 54 2.77 29.60 -17.68
CA LEU A 54 2.71 29.66 -16.23
C LEU A 54 3.94 30.38 -15.65
N LYS A 55 3.71 31.28 -14.69
CA LYS A 55 4.77 31.87 -13.87
C LYS A 55 5.37 30.79 -12.93
N PRO A 56 6.60 30.98 -12.43
CA PRO A 56 7.23 30.02 -11.52
C PRO A 56 6.41 29.70 -10.26
N GLU A 57 5.65 30.67 -9.76
CA GLU A 57 4.80 30.58 -8.57
C GLU A 57 3.42 29.95 -8.82
N ASP A 58 3.00 29.82 -10.08
CA ASP A 58 1.70 29.28 -10.44
C ASP A 58 1.63 27.78 -10.14
N GLU A 59 0.44 27.34 -9.72
CA GLU A 59 0.16 25.93 -9.47
C GLU A 59 -0.12 25.18 -10.77
N ILE A 60 0.42 23.96 -10.84
CA ILE A 60 0.15 23.00 -11.92
C ILE A 60 -1.16 22.30 -11.59
N THR A 61 -2.20 22.60 -12.37
CA THR A 61 -3.55 22.07 -12.20
C THR A 61 -4.12 21.58 -13.54
N GLY A 62 -5.29 20.92 -13.49
CA GLY A 62 -6.03 20.47 -14.67
C GLY A 62 -5.19 19.63 -15.64
N LYS A 63 -5.26 19.96 -16.94
CA LYS A 63 -4.56 19.23 -18.01
C LYS A 63 -3.04 19.14 -17.82
N ASN A 64 -2.42 20.17 -17.23
CA ASN A 64 -0.98 20.15 -16.99
C ASN A 64 -0.61 19.14 -15.89
N LEU A 65 -1.44 19.04 -14.85
CA LEU A 65 -1.26 18.03 -13.82
C LEU A 65 -1.48 16.62 -14.37
N GLU A 66 -2.52 16.41 -15.19
CA GLU A 66 -2.75 15.12 -15.85
C GLU A 66 -1.54 14.68 -16.68
N GLU A 67 -0.94 15.58 -17.45
CA GLU A 67 0.20 15.26 -18.28
C GLU A 67 1.45 14.91 -17.45
N LEU A 68 1.68 15.64 -16.34
CA LEU A 68 2.72 15.30 -15.38
C LEU A 68 2.53 13.87 -14.81
N LEU A 69 1.30 13.53 -14.43
CA LEU A 69 0.97 12.21 -13.90
C LEU A 69 1.17 11.10 -14.94
N LYS A 70 0.85 11.36 -16.22
CA LYS A 70 1.14 10.40 -17.30
C LYS A 70 2.62 10.13 -17.43
N ILE A 71 3.47 11.17 -17.34
CA ILE A 71 4.94 11.01 -17.37
C ILE A 71 5.42 10.16 -16.19
N MET A 72 4.90 10.44 -15.00
CA MET A 72 5.24 9.67 -13.79
C MET A 72 4.77 8.23 -13.91
N LYS A 73 3.54 7.98 -14.37
CA LYS A 73 2.99 6.64 -14.60
C LYS A 73 3.79 5.86 -15.65
N ALA A 74 4.07 6.46 -16.81
CA ALA A 74 4.84 5.83 -17.87
C ALA A 74 6.27 5.46 -17.41
N ARG A 75 6.86 6.24 -16.50
CA ARG A 75 8.12 5.86 -15.86
C ARG A 75 7.96 4.62 -14.98
N GLU A 76 6.94 4.56 -14.13
CA GLU A 76 6.71 3.39 -13.27
C GLU A 76 6.44 2.13 -14.09
N GLU A 77 5.66 2.24 -15.16
CA GLU A 77 5.39 1.13 -16.09
C GLU A 77 6.70 0.63 -16.71
N ARG A 78 7.58 1.53 -17.18
CA ARG A 78 8.91 1.13 -17.69
C ARG A 78 9.78 0.46 -16.63
N ILE A 79 9.80 0.96 -15.40
CA ILE A 79 10.55 0.34 -14.30
C ILE A 79 10.00 -1.06 -14.03
N PHE A 80 8.67 -1.19 -14.07
CA PHE A 80 7.98 -2.44 -13.86
C PHE A 80 8.28 -3.46 -14.96
N GLU A 81 8.19 -3.06 -16.23
CA GLU A 81 8.39 -3.92 -17.41
C GLU A 81 9.84 -4.37 -17.58
N THR A 82 10.80 -3.48 -17.32
CA THR A 82 12.21 -3.75 -17.64
C THR A 82 12.94 -4.54 -16.56
N ASN A 83 12.32 -4.77 -15.39
CA ASN A 83 12.95 -5.43 -14.22
C ASN A 83 14.34 -4.87 -13.86
N ARG A 84 14.62 -3.62 -14.23
CA ARG A 84 15.92 -3.00 -14.01
C ARG A 84 16.03 -2.60 -12.54
N SER A 85 16.61 -3.49 -11.73
CA SER A 85 16.85 -3.28 -10.29
C SER A 85 17.55 -1.95 -10.00
N TYR A 86 18.40 -1.49 -10.91
CA TYR A 86 19.10 -0.22 -10.77
C TYR A 86 18.18 1.01 -10.89
N GLU A 87 17.03 0.92 -11.55
CA GLU A 87 16.01 1.98 -11.55
C GLU A 87 15.17 1.98 -10.26
N ASN A 88 15.41 1.02 -9.35
CA ASN A 88 14.88 1.02 -7.99
C ASN A 88 15.87 1.53 -6.93
N ASN A 89 17.15 1.79 -7.29
CA ASN A 89 18.12 2.30 -6.32
C ASN A 89 17.81 3.77 -5.99
N PHE A 90 17.44 4.05 -4.74
CA PHE A 90 17.09 5.39 -4.24
C PHE A 90 18.18 6.43 -4.49
N ASN A 91 19.45 6.02 -4.44
CA ASN A 91 20.60 6.91 -4.56
C ASN A 91 20.80 7.46 -5.97
N LYS A 92 20.07 6.95 -6.98
CA LYS A 92 20.11 7.51 -8.33
C LYS A 92 19.40 8.84 -8.40
N SER A 93 20.07 9.83 -8.99
CA SER A 93 19.56 11.19 -9.16
C SER A 93 18.18 11.26 -9.85
N THR A 94 17.90 10.42 -10.85
CA THR A 94 16.54 10.35 -11.45
C THR A 94 15.50 9.86 -10.44
N ASN A 95 15.83 8.88 -9.61
CA ASN A 95 14.88 8.31 -8.65
C ASN A 95 14.54 9.32 -7.57
N ARG A 96 15.57 10.01 -7.04
CA ARG A 96 15.40 11.12 -6.10
C ARG A 96 14.44 12.17 -6.63
N VAL A 97 14.63 12.65 -7.86
CA VAL A 97 13.75 13.65 -8.49
C VAL A 97 12.30 13.17 -8.53
N PHE A 98 12.06 11.94 -9.00
CA PHE A 98 10.69 11.42 -9.06
C PHE A 98 10.11 11.17 -7.66
N GLN A 99 10.92 10.72 -6.68
CA GLN A 99 10.49 10.58 -5.29
C GLN A 99 10.03 11.90 -4.70
N GLU A 100 10.84 12.94 -4.80
CA GLU A 100 10.46 14.26 -4.29
C GLU A 100 9.23 14.80 -5.02
N LEU A 101 9.08 14.50 -6.31
CA LEU A 101 7.87 14.85 -7.07
C LEU A 101 6.62 14.14 -6.53
N TYR A 102 6.72 12.86 -6.18
CA TYR A 102 5.63 12.13 -5.51
C TYR A 102 5.31 12.73 -4.13
N ASP A 103 6.34 13.09 -3.35
CA ASP A 103 6.14 13.68 -2.03
C ASP A 103 5.43 15.04 -2.11
N LEU A 104 5.74 15.86 -3.12
CA LEU A 104 5.03 17.10 -3.39
C LEU A 104 3.56 16.84 -3.78
N LEU A 105 3.31 15.88 -4.69
CA LEU A 105 1.93 15.52 -5.06
C LEU A 105 1.13 15.03 -3.86
N TRP A 106 1.75 14.21 -3.01
CA TRP A 106 1.12 13.69 -1.80
C TRP A 106 0.75 14.82 -0.83
N LYS A 107 1.68 15.74 -0.54
CA LYS A 107 1.44 16.89 0.34
C LYS A 107 0.31 17.77 -0.17
N ASP A 108 0.26 18.00 -1.48
CA ASP A 108 -0.81 18.80 -2.08
C ASP A 108 -2.16 18.08 -2.06
N ALA A 109 -2.18 16.77 -2.30
CA ALA A 109 -3.40 15.98 -2.20
C ALA A 109 -3.95 15.95 -0.76
N VAL A 110 -3.07 15.81 0.25
CA VAL A 110 -3.48 15.88 1.67
C VAL A 110 -4.04 17.26 2.00
N LYS A 111 -3.38 18.35 1.59
CA LYS A 111 -3.92 19.70 1.80
C LYS A 111 -5.27 19.91 1.12
N ALA A 112 -5.42 19.42 -0.11
CA ALA A 112 -6.68 19.54 -0.85
C ALA A 112 -7.81 18.74 -0.18
N HIS A 113 -7.50 17.57 0.39
CA HIS A 113 -8.40 16.78 1.21
C HIS A 113 -8.81 17.53 2.48
N ASP A 114 -7.84 18.04 3.24
CA ASP A 114 -8.09 18.74 4.50
C ASP A 114 -8.92 20.03 4.29
N ASN A 115 -8.78 20.66 3.13
CA ASN A 115 -9.55 21.84 2.74
C ASN A 115 -10.94 21.52 2.15
N GLY A 116 -11.32 20.25 2.03
CA GLY A 116 -12.60 19.84 1.43
C GLY A 116 -12.70 20.11 -0.08
N THR A 117 -11.57 20.30 -0.75
CA THR A 117 -11.50 20.62 -2.20
C THR A 117 -11.23 19.40 -3.07
N LEU A 118 -11.17 18.21 -2.47
CA LEU A 118 -10.82 16.95 -3.13
C LEU A 118 -12.03 16.30 -3.84
N GLU A 119 -12.76 17.08 -4.65
CA GLU A 119 -13.93 16.57 -5.39
C GLU A 119 -13.58 16.19 -6.84
N SER A 120 -12.36 16.50 -7.29
CA SER A 120 -11.92 16.23 -8.66
C SER A 120 -11.49 14.75 -8.83
N PRO A 121 -12.05 14.01 -9.81
CA PRO A 121 -11.64 12.64 -10.15
C PRO A 121 -10.14 12.49 -10.43
N GLU A 122 -9.49 13.56 -10.87
CA GLU A 122 -8.06 13.63 -11.15
C GLU A 122 -7.23 13.53 -9.86
N ASN A 123 -7.67 14.16 -8.77
CA ASN A 123 -7.02 14.05 -7.45
C ASN A 123 -7.14 12.63 -6.87
N THR A 124 -8.27 11.95 -7.09
CA THR A 124 -8.46 10.55 -6.71
C THR A 124 -7.53 9.63 -7.49
N LYS A 125 -7.34 9.86 -8.80
CA LYS A 125 -6.36 9.11 -9.61
C LYS A 125 -4.90 9.37 -9.20
N CYS A 126 -4.55 10.61 -8.82
CA CYS A 126 -3.24 10.92 -8.23
C CYS A 126 -2.99 10.06 -6.99
N LEU A 127 -3.96 10.05 -6.08
CA LEU A 127 -3.91 9.27 -4.85
C LEU A 127 -3.82 7.78 -5.15
N GLU A 128 -4.59 7.24 -6.11
CA GLU A 128 -4.48 5.82 -6.50
C GLU A 128 -3.09 5.44 -7.02
N ILE A 129 -2.47 6.29 -7.85
CA ILE A 129 -1.11 6.05 -8.38
C ILE A 129 -0.08 6.14 -7.24
N LEU A 130 -0.22 7.11 -6.34
CA LEU A 130 0.62 7.28 -5.15
C LEU A 130 0.49 6.09 -4.19
N PHE A 131 -0.74 5.67 -3.89
CA PHE A 131 -1.06 4.53 -3.04
C PHE A 131 -0.54 3.22 -3.64
N LYS A 132 -0.64 3.02 -4.96
CA LYS A 132 -0.06 1.85 -5.64
C LYS A 132 1.47 1.80 -5.52
N ARG A 133 2.14 2.94 -5.48
CA ARG A 133 3.60 3.03 -5.30
C ARG A 133 4.01 2.80 -3.84
N GLU A 134 3.31 3.40 -2.89
CA GLU A 134 3.53 3.19 -1.45
C GLU A 134 3.26 1.75 -1.03
N SER A 135 2.17 1.13 -1.52
CA SER A 135 1.89 -0.29 -1.28
C SER A 135 2.98 -1.21 -1.86
N ASN A 136 3.64 -0.80 -2.96
CA ASN A 136 4.73 -1.57 -3.59
C ASN A 136 6.09 -1.40 -2.89
N LYS A 137 6.34 -0.27 -2.24
CA LYS A 137 7.61 -0.03 -1.52
C LYS A 137 7.59 -0.54 -0.10
N ASN A 138 6.43 -0.48 0.55
CA ASN A 138 6.32 -0.77 1.97
C ASN A 138 6.43 -2.25 2.32
N VAL A 139 5.96 -3.20 1.51
CA VAL A 139 5.89 -4.62 1.93
C VAL A 139 7.25 -5.26 2.24
N VAL A 140 8.34 -4.88 1.55
CA VAL A 140 9.68 -5.45 1.77
C VAL A 140 10.45 -4.73 2.87
N LYS A 141 10.29 -3.41 2.99
CA LYS A 141 10.84 -2.63 4.10
C LYS A 141 10.11 -2.95 5.42
N GLN A 142 8.81 -3.19 5.35
CA GLN A 142 7.98 -3.61 6.49
C GLN A 142 8.44 -4.96 7.06
N LEU A 143 8.87 -5.95 6.27
CA LEU A 143 9.34 -7.23 6.81
C LEU A 143 10.66 -7.14 7.62
N GLU A 144 11.54 -6.19 7.31
CA GLU A 144 12.79 -5.94 8.04
C GLU A 144 12.62 -4.91 9.18
N ASP A 145 11.73 -3.92 9.00
CA ASP A 145 11.39 -2.91 10.02
C ASP A 145 10.41 -3.44 11.09
N ILE A 146 9.52 -4.39 10.76
CA ILE A 146 8.68 -5.13 11.73
C ILE A 146 9.54 -5.81 12.80
N LYS A 147 10.77 -6.21 12.45
CA LYS A 147 11.72 -6.81 13.38
C LYS A 147 12.46 -5.80 14.25
N SER A 148 12.50 -4.51 13.89
CA SER A 148 13.44 -3.58 14.53
C SER A 148 12.85 -2.25 15.00
N THR A 149 11.85 -1.64 14.35
CA THR A 149 11.46 -0.25 14.67
C THR A 149 10.10 0.16 14.06
N ALA A 150 8.97 -0.22 14.68
CA ALA A 150 7.66 0.31 14.30
C ALA A 150 7.07 1.16 15.43
N THR A 151 6.55 2.35 15.09
CA THR A 151 5.67 3.08 16.00
C THR A 151 4.42 2.23 16.28
N LEU A 152 3.91 2.29 17.52
CA LEU A 152 2.80 1.47 18.02
C LEU A 152 1.58 1.43 17.05
N LEU A 153 1.25 2.57 16.43
CA LEU A 153 0.14 2.72 15.48
C LEU A 153 0.34 1.93 14.16
N GLU A 154 1.54 1.92 13.59
CA GLU A 154 1.79 1.25 12.31
C GLU A 154 1.82 -0.27 12.46
N LYS A 155 2.39 -0.76 13.56
CA LYS A 155 2.29 -2.16 13.98
C LYS A 155 0.83 -2.58 14.12
N GLY A 156 0.01 -1.73 14.72
CA GLY A 156 -1.43 -1.92 14.86
C GLY A 156 -2.17 -2.13 13.54
N ARG A 157 -1.85 -1.34 12.51
CA ARG A 157 -2.48 -1.45 11.18
C ARG A 157 -2.12 -2.74 10.45
N GLN A 158 -0.86 -3.17 10.55
CA GLN A 158 -0.40 -4.41 9.89
C GLN A 158 -0.99 -5.65 10.56
N LEU A 159 -1.02 -5.67 11.89
CA LEU A 159 -1.67 -6.73 12.67
C LEU A 159 -3.16 -6.82 12.36
N PHE A 160 -3.84 -5.68 12.14
CA PHE A 160 -5.21 -5.67 11.65
C PHE A 160 -5.35 -6.39 10.30
N THR A 161 -4.60 -5.98 9.28
CA THR A 161 -4.74 -6.56 7.92
C THR A 161 -4.48 -8.06 7.90
N LEU A 162 -3.45 -8.52 8.62
CA LEU A 162 -3.12 -9.94 8.69
C LEU A 162 -4.17 -10.71 9.50
N GLY A 163 -4.50 -10.23 10.70
CA GLY A 163 -5.46 -10.88 11.60
C GLY A 163 -6.85 -11.01 10.98
N PHE A 164 -7.35 -9.92 10.38
CA PHE A 164 -8.65 -9.89 9.71
C PHE A 164 -8.73 -10.86 8.53
N SER A 165 -7.68 -10.90 7.69
CA SER A 165 -7.61 -11.83 6.55
C SER A 165 -7.59 -13.28 6.99
N MET A 166 -6.86 -13.60 8.07
CA MET A 166 -6.80 -14.96 8.64
C MET A 166 -8.13 -15.39 9.26
N CYS A 167 -8.86 -14.46 9.90
CA CYS A 167 -10.19 -14.74 10.40
C CYS A 167 -11.15 -15.10 9.27
N LYS A 168 -11.14 -14.37 8.14
CA LYS A 168 -12.06 -14.62 7.00
C LYS A 168 -11.80 -15.90 6.20
N GLU A 169 -10.97 -16.80 6.73
CA GLU A 169 -10.48 -17.99 6.03
C GLU A 169 -9.87 -17.71 4.65
N ARG A 170 -9.47 -16.45 4.40
CA ARG A 170 -8.89 -16.08 3.12
C ARG A 170 -7.51 -16.70 3.02
N ILE A 171 -7.24 -17.35 1.90
CA ILE A 171 -5.90 -17.78 1.55
C ILE A 171 -5.02 -16.54 1.46
N ILE A 172 -4.06 -16.44 2.38
CA ILE A 172 -3.03 -15.40 2.32
C ILE A 172 -1.81 -16.04 1.68
N GLU A 173 -1.59 -15.70 0.41
CA GLU A 173 -0.36 -16.07 -0.28
C GLU A 173 0.79 -15.18 0.21
N LEU A 174 1.58 -15.69 1.13
CA LEU A 174 2.85 -15.09 1.50
C LEU A 174 3.93 -15.60 0.55
N CYS A 175 4.04 -14.93 -0.59
CA CYS A 175 5.17 -15.12 -1.50
C CYS A 175 6.43 -14.55 -0.85
N THR A 176 7.40 -15.39 -0.51
CA THR A 176 8.64 -14.99 0.17
C THR A 176 9.66 -14.31 -0.75
N ARG A 177 9.35 -14.19 -2.06
CA ARG A 177 10.18 -13.48 -3.05
C ARG A 177 9.38 -12.40 -3.78
N LYS A 178 9.97 -11.20 -3.85
CA LYS A 178 9.44 -9.97 -4.46
C LYS A 178 9.14 -10.09 -5.96
N GLU A 179 9.76 -11.05 -6.65
CA GLU A 179 9.58 -11.29 -8.09
C GLU A 179 8.30 -12.06 -8.42
N LEU A 180 7.73 -12.82 -7.47
CA LEU A 180 6.70 -13.83 -7.75
C LEU A 180 5.25 -13.33 -7.68
N GLN A 181 4.94 -12.36 -6.82
CA GLN A 181 3.60 -11.74 -6.78
C GLN A 181 3.24 -10.98 -8.08
N LYS A 182 4.25 -10.54 -8.85
CA LYS A 182 4.05 -9.91 -10.16
C LYS A 182 3.66 -10.92 -11.24
N GLU A 183 4.19 -12.14 -11.16
CA GLU A 183 4.02 -13.15 -12.20
C GLU A 183 2.71 -13.93 -12.05
N VAL A 184 2.25 -14.20 -10.83
CA VAL A 184 0.97 -14.90 -10.57
C VAL A 184 -0.24 -14.09 -11.07
N ARG A 185 -0.20 -12.75 -10.98
CA ARG A 185 -1.29 -11.87 -11.46
C ARG A 185 -1.38 -11.75 -12.99
N GLY A 186 -0.46 -12.35 -13.74
CA GLY A 186 -0.41 -12.30 -15.20
C GLY A 186 -0.66 -13.65 -15.90
N THR A 187 -1.02 -14.71 -15.18
CA THR A 187 -1.19 -16.05 -15.76
C THR A 187 -2.54 -16.66 -15.45
N ASP A 188 -3.55 -16.32 -16.24
CA ASP A 188 -4.75 -17.14 -16.37
C ASP A 188 -4.53 -18.35 -17.30
N ASP A 189 -3.57 -18.31 -18.24
CA ASP A 189 -3.47 -19.32 -19.32
C ASP A 189 -2.29 -20.32 -19.23
N ARG A 190 -1.47 -20.32 -18.16
CA ARG A 190 -0.23 -21.15 -18.09
C ARG A 190 -0.03 -21.95 -16.80
N LEU A 191 -1.11 -22.17 -16.07
CA LEU A 191 -1.07 -22.88 -14.80
C LEU A 191 -1.45 -24.35 -15.04
N LEU A 192 -0.45 -25.24 -15.03
CA LEU A 192 -0.63 -26.63 -15.48
C LEU A 192 -1.14 -27.57 -14.37
N GLU A 193 -0.75 -27.36 -13.11
CA GLU A 193 -1.17 -28.24 -12.02
C GLU A 193 -1.01 -27.55 -10.65
N PHE A 194 -1.99 -27.75 -9.77
CA PHE A 194 -1.89 -27.43 -8.36
C PHE A 194 -1.56 -28.72 -7.58
N LYS A 195 -0.42 -28.75 -6.89
CA LYS A 195 -0.16 -29.80 -5.89
C LYS A 195 -0.18 -29.19 -4.50
N LEU A 196 -1.15 -29.63 -3.71
CA LEU A 196 -1.28 -29.29 -2.30
C LEU A 196 -0.55 -30.37 -1.50
N ASN A 197 0.47 -29.98 -0.73
CA ASN A 197 1.00 -30.81 0.35
C ASN A 197 1.13 -29.93 1.59
N ASP A 198 0.31 -30.24 2.61
CA ASP A 198 0.22 -29.83 4.03
C ASP A 198 0.67 -28.44 4.53
N GLN A 199 1.27 -27.58 3.71
CA GLN A 199 1.68 -26.19 4.02
C GLN A 199 2.40 -25.46 2.86
N THR A 200 2.63 -26.11 1.71
CA THR A 200 3.41 -25.54 0.60
C THR A 200 2.59 -25.58 -0.69
N ILE A 201 2.53 -24.46 -1.40
CA ILE A 201 2.00 -24.43 -2.77
C ILE A 201 3.18 -24.66 -3.71
N PHE A 202 3.01 -25.59 -4.64
CA PHE A 202 3.89 -25.73 -5.80
C PHE A 202 3.13 -25.17 -7.01
N VAL A 203 3.60 -24.03 -7.53
CA VAL A 203 3.10 -23.54 -8.82
C VAL A 203 3.99 -24.12 -9.90
N ILE A 204 3.48 -25.08 -10.69
CA ILE A 204 4.21 -25.64 -11.82
C ILE A 204 3.84 -24.86 -13.07
N ARG A 205 4.82 -24.15 -13.64
CA ARG A 205 4.66 -23.39 -14.88
C ARG A 205 5.19 -24.13 -16.09
N ASN A 206 4.54 -23.91 -17.24
CA ASN A 206 5.15 -24.20 -18.53
C ASN A 206 5.95 -22.98 -18.99
N THR A 207 7.28 -23.09 -19.00
CA THR A 207 8.15 -22.00 -19.45
C THR A 207 8.38 -21.99 -20.97
N ASP A 208 8.05 -23.09 -21.69
CA ASP A 208 8.20 -23.21 -23.13
C ASP A 208 7.21 -24.26 -23.70
N PRO A 209 6.16 -23.86 -24.44
CA PRO A 209 5.13 -24.78 -24.93
C PRO A 209 5.65 -25.80 -25.96
N ASP A 210 6.82 -25.58 -26.56
CA ASP A 210 7.39 -26.43 -27.62
C ASP A 210 8.55 -27.33 -27.14
N ALA A 211 8.91 -27.28 -25.84
CA ALA A 211 10.01 -28.07 -25.30
C ALA A 211 9.58 -29.50 -24.92
N GLU A 212 10.19 -30.51 -25.57
CA GLU A 212 9.97 -31.95 -25.31
C GLU A 212 10.27 -32.40 -23.85
N LYS A 213 10.98 -31.57 -23.06
CA LYS A 213 11.19 -31.75 -21.62
C LYS A 213 11.03 -30.43 -20.88
N LEU A 214 9.97 -30.35 -20.06
CA LEU A 214 9.59 -29.17 -19.28
C LEU A 214 10.61 -28.85 -18.17
N PRO A 215 11.14 -27.62 -18.09
CA PRO A 215 11.72 -27.10 -16.86
C PRO A 215 10.58 -26.71 -15.93
N HIS A 216 10.36 -27.48 -14.86
CA HIS A 216 9.42 -27.09 -13.81
C HIS A 216 10.15 -26.17 -12.82
N GLU A 217 9.76 -24.90 -12.75
CA GLU A 217 10.18 -24.04 -11.65
C GLU A 217 9.25 -24.27 -10.46
N ILE A 218 9.82 -24.67 -9.32
CA ILE A 218 9.10 -24.84 -8.06
C ILE A 218 9.21 -23.54 -7.27
N ILE A 219 8.07 -22.88 -7.08
CA ILE A 219 7.98 -21.65 -6.30
C ILE A 219 7.57 -22.00 -4.86
N PRO A 220 8.42 -21.76 -3.84
CA PRO A 220 8.02 -21.92 -2.45
C PRO A 220 7.17 -20.72 -2.02
N GLY A 221 5.85 -20.86 -2.04
CA GLY A 221 4.93 -19.96 -1.35
C GLY A 221 4.54 -20.54 0.02
N LYS A 222 4.49 -19.71 1.08
CA LYS A 222 3.86 -20.12 2.33
C LYS A 222 2.38 -19.79 2.26
N LEU A 223 1.57 -20.82 2.09
CA LEU A 223 0.14 -20.71 2.25
C LEU A 223 -0.15 -20.55 3.74
N LEU A 224 -0.55 -19.36 4.17
CA LEU A 224 -1.26 -19.27 5.43
C LEU A 224 -2.71 -19.62 5.14
N LEU A 225 -3.04 -20.88 5.37
CA LEU A 225 -4.42 -21.28 5.53
C LEU A 225 -5.04 -20.40 6.61
N GLY A 226 -6.24 -19.92 6.34
CA GLY A 226 -7.06 -19.24 7.31
C GLY A 226 -7.05 -20.00 8.62
N ASN A 227 -6.70 -19.31 9.69
CA ASN A 227 -6.74 -19.86 11.03
C ASN A 227 -7.33 -18.75 11.90
N GLN A 228 -8.61 -18.89 12.22
CA GLN A 228 -9.37 -17.90 12.96
C GLN A 228 -8.74 -17.59 14.32
N GLU A 229 -8.24 -18.61 15.02
CA GLU A 229 -7.56 -18.43 16.31
C GLU A 229 -6.32 -17.54 16.20
N LYS A 230 -5.46 -17.81 15.22
CA LYS A 230 -4.29 -16.97 14.93
C LYS A 230 -4.68 -15.57 14.44
N GLY A 231 -5.75 -15.48 13.64
CA GLY A 231 -6.30 -14.20 13.18
C GLY A 231 -6.73 -13.32 14.36
N LEU A 232 -7.46 -13.91 15.31
CA LEU A 232 -7.86 -13.26 16.55
C LEU A 232 -6.67 -12.90 17.42
N GLN A 233 -5.68 -13.78 17.55
CA GLN A 233 -4.45 -13.48 18.30
C GLN A 233 -3.76 -12.22 17.75
N LEU A 234 -3.64 -12.10 16.43
CA LEU A 234 -3.05 -10.91 15.79
C LEU A 234 -3.89 -9.66 16.02
N LEU A 235 -5.22 -9.76 15.96
CA LEU A 235 -6.11 -8.64 16.30
C LEU A 235 -5.93 -8.21 17.76
N HIS A 236 -5.79 -9.16 18.70
CA HIS A 236 -5.48 -8.87 20.12
C HIS A 236 -4.16 -8.14 20.28
N GLU A 237 -3.11 -8.59 19.60
CA GLU A 237 -1.81 -7.92 19.61
C GLU A 237 -1.87 -6.51 19.02
N GLY A 238 -2.63 -6.32 17.94
CA GLY A 238 -2.82 -5.00 17.33
C GLY A 238 -3.61 -4.05 18.21
N SER A 239 -4.64 -4.56 18.90
CA SER A 239 -5.40 -3.81 19.90
C SER A 239 -4.52 -3.35 21.05
N LYS A 240 -3.69 -4.24 21.62
CA LYS A 240 -2.69 -3.90 22.65
C LYS A 240 -1.66 -2.87 22.18
N ALA A 241 -1.36 -2.85 20.88
CA ALA A 241 -0.47 -1.86 20.27
C ALA A 241 -1.14 -0.49 20.04
N GLY A 242 -2.38 -0.27 20.48
CA GLY A 242 -3.07 1.02 20.33
C GLY A 242 -3.90 1.14 19.05
N SER A 243 -4.10 0.06 18.30
CA SER A 243 -4.89 0.09 17.07
C SER A 243 -6.38 0.15 17.36
N LYS A 244 -6.96 1.34 17.19
CA LYS A 244 -8.41 1.54 17.32
C LYS A 244 -9.22 0.62 16.41
N THR A 245 -8.72 0.33 15.20
CA THR A 245 -9.37 -0.58 14.26
C THR A 245 -9.34 -2.02 14.75
N CYS A 246 -8.22 -2.51 15.29
CA CYS A 246 -8.18 -3.86 15.87
C CYS A 246 -9.14 -3.98 17.06
N SER A 247 -9.12 -3.01 17.96
CA SER A 247 -10.02 -2.98 19.11
C SER A 247 -11.48 -2.97 18.66
N PHE A 248 -11.82 -2.11 17.70
CA PHE A 248 -13.18 -2.03 17.15
C PHE A 248 -13.62 -3.35 16.49
N THR A 249 -12.74 -3.96 15.70
CA THR A 249 -13.01 -5.24 15.05
C THR A 249 -13.16 -6.40 16.03
N LEU A 250 -12.37 -6.43 17.11
CA LEU A 250 -12.56 -7.40 18.20
C LEU A 250 -13.90 -7.18 18.90
N ALA A 251 -14.32 -5.93 19.10
CA ALA A 251 -15.62 -5.65 19.68
C ALA A 251 -16.77 -6.18 18.83
N HIS A 252 -16.74 -5.91 17.52
CA HIS A 252 -17.71 -6.46 16.56
C HIS A 252 -17.71 -7.99 16.56
N PHE A 253 -16.53 -8.60 16.61
CA PHE A 253 -16.38 -10.05 16.70
C PHE A 253 -17.11 -10.58 17.94
N TYR A 254 -16.80 -10.07 19.14
CA TYR A 254 -17.43 -10.56 20.37
C TYR A 254 -18.91 -10.20 20.51
N ALA A 255 -19.37 -9.12 19.87
CA ALA A 255 -20.77 -8.73 19.88
C ALA A 255 -21.65 -9.54 18.90
N ASP A 256 -21.04 -10.35 18.03
CA ASP A 256 -21.71 -11.01 16.90
C ASP A 256 -22.50 -10.02 16.01
N ILE A 257 -21.99 -8.79 15.91
CA ILE A 257 -22.58 -7.78 15.02
C ILE A 257 -22.26 -8.19 13.60
N LYS A 258 -23.29 -8.58 12.86
CA LYS A 258 -23.21 -8.82 11.43
C LYS A 258 -22.97 -7.49 10.72
N ASP A 259 -21.71 -7.16 10.51
CA ASP A 259 -21.31 -6.14 9.55
C ASP A 259 -21.49 -6.73 8.14
N GLU A 260 -22.57 -6.34 7.45
CA GLU A 260 -22.87 -6.80 6.09
C GLU A 260 -21.73 -6.47 5.10
N ALA A 261 -20.97 -5.39 5.34
CA ALA A 261 -19.84 -5.03 4.50
C ALA A 261 -18.60 -5.88 4.80
N ASN A 262 -18.46 -6.39 6.04
CA ASN A 262 -17.24 -7.05 6.49
C ASN A 262 -17.45 -8.14 7.55
N PRO A 263 -18.16 -9.24 7.24
CA PRO A 263 -18.45 -10.26 8.23
C PRO A 263 -17.16 -11.01 8.63
N LEU A 264 -16.82 -10.97 9.91
CA LEU A 264 -15.93 -11.96 10.50
C LEU A 264 -16.69 -13.28 10.70
N PRO A 265 -16.01 -14.44 10.78
CA PRO A 265 -16.70 -15.69 11.08
C PRO A 265 -17.41 -15.57 12.42
N ASN A 266 -18.64 -16.09 12.47
CA ASN A 266 -19.47 -16.06 13.66
C ASN A 266 -18.72 -16.66 14.86
N VAL A 267 -18.81 -16.00 16.01
CA VAL A 267 -18.43 -16.63 17.28
C VAL A 267 -19.51 -17.64 17.62
N SER A 268 -19.11 -18.83 18.08
CA SER A 268 -20.08 -19.85 18.53
C SER A 268 -20.89 -19.41 19.76
N SER A 269 -20.47 -18.34 20.44
CA SER A 269 -21.22 -17.70 21.52
C SER A 269 -20.75 -16.23 21.68
N PRO A 270 -21.63 -15.23 21.47
CA PRO A 270 -21.32 -13.83 21.70
C PRO A 270 -20.87 -13.58 23.16
N ASP A 271 -19.90 -12.69 23.35
CA ASP A 271 -19.39 -12.28 24.67
C ASP A 271 -19.59 -10.76 24.84
N PRO A 272 -20.73 -10.34 25.39
CA PRO A 272 -21.12 -8.93 25.47
C PRO A 272 -20.16 -8.09 26.33
N ASP A 273 -19.60 -8.68 27.37
CA ASP A 273 -18.66 -8.00 28.26
C ASP A 273 -17.33 -7.74 27.54
N LYS A 274 -16.83 -8.71 26.77
CA LYS A 274 -15.67 -8.49 25.90
C LYS A 274 -15.96 -7.48 24.80
N ALA A 275 -17.15 -7.51 24.21
CA ALA A 275 -17.53 -6.52 23.20
C ALA A 275 -17.46 -5.09 23.74
N ILE A 276 -18.05 -4.84 24.91
CA ILE A 276 -17.99 -3.53 25.57
C ILE A 276 -16.55 -3.16 25.94
N HIS A 277 -15.78 -4.10 26.47
CA HIS A 277 -14.37 -3.86 26.80
C HIS A 277 -13.58 -3.35 25.58
N TYR A 278 -13.71 -4.02 24.44
CA TYR A 278 -13.01 -3.64 23.22
C TYR A 278 -13.55 -2.36 22.57
N LEU A 279 -14.85 -2.06 22.70
CA LEU A 279 -15.41 -0.76 22.32
C LEU A 279 -14.82 0.37 23.16
N GLN A 280 -14.75 0.22 24.48
CA GLN A 280 -14.12 1.20 25.36
C GLN A 280 -12.65 1.42 25.01
N LEU A 281 -11.92 0.32 24.72
CA LEU A 281 -10.53 0.41 24.30
C LEU A 281 -10.38 1.11 22.95
N ALA A 282 -11.26 0.84 21.98
CA ALA A 282 -11.27 1.53 20.69
C ALA A 282 -11.57 3.04 20.82
N ALA A 283 -12.53 3.40 21.68
CA ALA A 283 -12.86 4.78 22.03
C ALA A 283 -11.65 5.52 22.64
N GLN A 284 -10.99 4.92 23.63
CA GLN A 284 -9.77 5.46 24.23
C GLN A 284 -8.62 5.63 23.21
N GLN A 285 -8.58 4.78 22.19
CA GLN A 285 -7.63 4.86 21.08
C GLN A 285 -8.07 5.85 19.97
N GLY A 286 -9.13 6.63 20.20
CA GLY A 286 -9.61 7.68 19.30
C GLY A 286 -10.54 7.18 18.19
N SER A 287 -11.32 6.13 18.43
CA SER A 287 -12.40 5.71 17.53
C SER A 287 -13.71 6.44 17.86
N THR A 288 -14.04 7.45 17.06
CA THR A 288 -15.33 8.17 17.18
C THR A 288 -16.53 7.26 16.97
N THR A 289 -16.41 6.25 16.10
CA THR A 289 -17.46 5.23 15.91
C THR A 289 -17.69 4.41 17.17
N ALA A 290 -16.63 4.10 17.92
CA ALA A 290 -16.77 3.37 19.18
C ALA A 290 -17.41 4.23 20.27
N ASP A 291 -17.10 5.53 20.33
CA ASP A 291 -17.75 6.48 21.24
C ASP A 291 -19.26 6.55 20.98
N VAL A 292 -19.67 6.61 19.71
CA VAL A 292 -21.10 6.63 19.32
C VAL A 292 -21.79 5.34 19.75
N LEU A 293 -21.22 4.17 19.43
CA LEU A 293 -21.83 2.88 19.81
C LEU A 293 -21.91 2.69 21.33
N LEU A 294 -20.91 3.14 22.08
CA LEU A 294 -20.98 3.13 23.55
C LEU A 294 -22.11 4.04 24.04
N GLY A 295 -22.27 5.23 23.47
CA GLY A 295 -23.39 6.12 23.76
C GLY A 295 -24.73 5.44 23.49
N GLU A 296 -24.89 4.83 22.32
CA GLU A 296 -26.10 4.10 21.94
C GLU A 296 -26.41 2.93 22.90
N GLU A 297 -25.38 2.21 23.38
CA GLU A 297 -25.54 1.17 24.40
C GLU A 297 -26.02 1.76 25.73
N TYR A 298 -25.45 2.89 26.16
CA TYR A 298 -25.84 3.57 27.40
C TYR A 298 -27.28 4.11 27.35
N PHE A 299 -27.73 4.60 26.20
CA PHE A 299 -29.10 5.06 25.99
C PHE A 299 -30.08 3.94 25.61
N GLY A 300 -29.59 2.69 25.48
CA GLY A 300 -30.40 1.51 25.20
C GLY A 300 -30.95 1.43 23.77
N SER A 301 -30.40 2.20 22.83
CA SER A 301 -30.76 2.15 21.40
C SER A 301 -30.11 0.96 20.69
N ILE A 302 -29.00 0.46 21.22
CA ILE A 302 -28.46 -0.86 20.91
C ILE A 302 -28.38 -1.69 22.20
N LYS A 303 -28.46 -3.02 22.08
CA LYS A 303 -28.27 -3.95 23.20
C LYS A 303 -27.11 -4.87 22.88
N LEU A 304 -25.92 -4.43 23.24
CA LEU A 304 -24.69 -5.19 23.25
C LEU A 304 -24.56 -5.99 24.54
N SER A 305 -25.13 -5.52 25.65
CA SER A 305 -25.24 -6.28 26.91
C SER A 305 -26.67 -6.74 27.21
N PRO A 306 -26.89 -8.02 27.52
CA PRO A 306 -28.21 -8.50 27.91
C PRO A 306 -28.70 -7.97 29.27
N ASN A 307 -27.85 -7.32 30.09
CA ASN A 307 -28.15 -7.07 31.51
C ASN A 307 -27.87 -5.65 32.07
N LYS A 308 -27.70 -4.61 31.24
CA LYS A 308 -27.65 -3.23 31.78
C LYS A 308 -28.99 -2.53 31.59
N SER A 309 -29.76 -2.46 32.68
CA SER A 309 -30.82 -1.46 32.81
C SER A 309 -30.16 -0.07 32.87
N PRO A 310 -30.71 0.95 32.19
CA PRO A 310 -30.21 2.31 32.34
C PRO A 310 -30.28 2.72 33.81
N SER A 311 -29.15 3.12 34.38
CA SER A 311 -29.12 3.71 35.72
C SER A 311 -29.73 5.10 35.61
N ILE A 312 -30.93 5.27 36.18
CA ILE A 312 -31.64 6.55 36.32
C ILE A 312 -30.96 7.38 37.41
#